data_AF-A0A7C5KDR4-F1
#
_entry.id   AF-A0A7C5KDR4-F1
#
_cell.length_a   1.000
_cell.length_b   1.000
_cell.length_c   1.000
_cell.angle_alpha   90.00
_cell.angle_beta   90.00
_cell.angle_gamma   90.00
#
_symmetry.space_group_name_H-M   'P 1'
#
loop_
_entity.id
_entity.type
_entity.pdbx_description
1 polymer ?
#
loop_
_entity_poly.entity_id
_entity_poly.type
_entity_poly.pdbx_seq_one_letter_code
_entity_poly.pdbx_strand_id
1 'polypeptide(L)'
;YTPLVEPLSLDEAFLDLSGTEGLFGPPLRVAREIKLRVRKERGLVASVGLASSKLVAKIASDMEKPDGLVYVPAGEEETFLAPLPVERMFGVGPATAKALKKAGIPTLGALARAPAALLRTLLGERGEELSRMARGEDPRPVVPSRLPKGHSRERTFPRDVESRAFLERCLLEFADQVAWDLRRMGLAGRVVRLKVRTRRFRTLTRSRTLPEPTDLPGPLYQAALELLEGLLPLPPVRLLGLGLGGLLPGGTPREGDLFQAPGRERERRLVRGIDAIRRKWGKGAILPGRLLQPGEGEEERGEDPE
;
A
#
# COMPACT_ATOMS: atom_id res chain seq x y z
N TYR A 1 12.17 -13.37 17.25
CA TYR A 1 12.07 -14.70 16.63
C TYR A 1 12.85 -14.78 15.33
N THR A 2 12.70 -13.83 14.39
CA THR A 2 13.50 -13.77 13.16
C THR A 2 13.62 -12.32 12.69
N PRO A 3 14.73 -11.90 12.04
CA PRO A 3 14.79 -10.62 11.32
C PRO A 3 14.07 -10.67 9.96
N LEU A 4 13.75 -11.86 9.46
CA LEU A 4 13.07 -12.05 8.18
C LEU A 4 11.56 -11.89 8.34
N VAL A 5 11.11 -10.62 8.34
CA VAL A 5 9.71 -10.24 8.50
C VAL A 5 9.24 -9.41 7.30
N GLU A 6 8.27 -9.93 6.56
CA GLU A 6 7.64 -9.27 5.40
C GLU A 6 6.20 -8.85 5.76
N PRO A 7 5.96 -7.57 6.08
CA PRO A 7 4.59 -7.07 6.32
C PRO A 7 3.76 -7.10 5.04
N LEU A 8 2.52 -7.62 5.11
CA LEU A 8 1.53 -7.50 4.03
C LEU A 8 0.57 -6.33 4.26
N SER A 9 0.13 -6.18 5.52
CA SER A 9 -0.79 -5.13 5.98
C SER A 9 -0.38 -4.69 7.39
N LEU A 10 -1.20 -3.86 8.04
CA LEU A 10 -0.96 -3.44 9.43
C LEU A 10 -1.05 -4.61 10.43
N ASP A 11 -1.87 -5.62 10.11
CA ASP A 11 -2.23 -6.75 10.96
C ASP A 11 -1.71 -8.11 10.44
N GLU A 12 -1.05 -8.16 9.28
CA GLU A 12 -0.52 -9.38 8.69
C GLU A 12 0.96 -9.24 8.28
N ALA A 13 1.75 -10.27 8.59
CA ALA A 13 3.14 -10.38 8.16
C ALA A 13 3.53 -11.85 7.94
N PHE A 14 4.44 -12.09 7.00
CA PHE A 14 5.17 -13.37 6.90
C PHE A 14 6.45 -13.31 7.73
N LEU A 15 6.77 -14.43 8.37
CA LEU A 15 7.99 -14.62 9.13
C LEU A 15 8.70 -15.88 8.61
N ASP A 16 9.99 -15.79 8.31
CA ASP A 16 10.81 -16.97 8.02
C ASP A 16 11.52 -17.43 9.28
N LEU A 17 11.16 -18.62 9.77
CA LEU A 17 11.70 -19.24 10.97
C LEU A 17 12.80 -20.26 10.67
N SER A 18 13.19 -20.44 9.41
CA SER A 18 14.23 -21.38 9.01
C SER A 18 15.56 -21.04 9.68
N GLY A 19 16.22 -22.03 10.29
CA GLY A 19 17.51 -21.84 10.97
C GLY A 19 17.40 -21.16 12.34
N THR A 20 16.20 -20.95 12.87
CA THR A 20 15.97 -20.35 14.19
C THR A 20 15.76 -21.39 15.30
N GLU A 21 15.74 -22.67 14.95
CA GLU A 21 15.38 -23.79 15.84
C GLU A 21 16.35 -23.94 17.01
N GLY A 22 17.65 -23.71 16.79
CA GLY A 22 18.66 -23.77 17.85
C GLY A 22 18.46 -22.71 18.95
N LEU A 23 17.81 -21.59 18.62
CA LEU A 23 17.57 -20.47 19.55
C LEU A 23 16.18 -20.52 20.19
N PHE A 24 15.15 -20.86 19.41
CA PHE A 24 13.75 -20.74 19.84
C PHE A 24 13.01 -22.09 19.87
N GLY A 25 13.66 -23.18 19.47
CA GLY A 25 13.04 -24.50 19.33
C GLY A 25 12.19 -24.62 18.06
N PRO A 26 11.35 -25.68 17.96
CA PRO A 26 10.57 -25.96 16.75
C PRO A 26 9.66 -24.79 16.35
N PRO A 27 9.46 -24.52 15.04
CA PRO A 27 8.65 -23.40 14.56
C PRO A 27 7.21 -23.37 15.13
N LEU A 28 6.61 -24.54 15.38
CA LEU A 28 5.29 -24.66 16.00
C LEU A 28 5.23 -24.09 17.42
N ARG A 29 6.31 -24.23 18.19
CA ARG A 29 6.44 -23.61 19.52
C ARG A 29 6.46 -22.09 19.38
N VAL A 30 7.28 -21.58 18.46
CA VAL A 30 7.40 -20.14 18.19
C VAL A 30 6.05 -19.54 17.78
N ALA A 31 5.31 -20.20 16.89
CA ALA A 31 3.97 -19.78 16.47
C ALA A 31 2.99 -19.65 17.66
N ARG A 32 2.98 -20.62 18.59
CA ARG A 32 2.18 -20.56 19.82
C ARG A 32 2.61 -19.41 20.73
N GLU A 33 3.91 -19.24 20.90
CA GLU A 33 4.47 -18.19 21.75
C GLU A 33 4.12 -16.78 21.23
N ILE A 34 4.19 -16.57 19.91
CA ILE A 34 3.78 -15.31 19.27
C ILE A 34 2.31 -15.00 19.61
N LYS A 35 1.39 -15.95 19.43
CA LYS A 35 -0.03 -15.75 19.79
C LYS A 35 -0.21 -15.36 21.25
N LEU A 36 0.46 -16.07 22.16
CA LEU A 36 0.40 -15.80 23.60
C LEU A 36 0.90 -14.39 23.93
N ARG A 37 2.00 -13.97 23.31
CA ARG A 37 2.57 -12.63 23.52
C ARG A 37 1.70 -11.53 22.93
N VAL A 38 1.15 -11.72 21.73
CA VAL A 38 0.19 -10.76 21.15
C VAL A 38 -1.01 -10.56 22.08
N ARG A 39 -1.56 -11.65 22.63
CA ARG A 39 -2.64 -11.59 23.61
C ARG A 39 -2.23 -10.89 24.91
N LYS A 40 -1.08 -11.27 25.48
CA LYS A 40 -0.60 -10.73 26.76
C LYS A 40 -0.20 -9.25 26.68
N GLU A 41 0.50 -8.86 25.62
CA GLU A 41 1.11 -7.53 25.49
C GLU A 41 0.16 -6.52 24.84
N ARG A 42 -0.78 -6.96 24.00
CA ARG A 42 -1.67 -6.07 23.22
C ARG A 42 -3.15 -6.26 23.51
N GLY A 43 -3.55 -7.31 24.24
CA GLY A 43 -4.95 -7.63 24.47
C GLY A 43 -5.69 -8.08 23.20
N LEU A 44 -4.96 -8.49 22.15
CA LEU A 44 -5.51 -8.90 20.86
C LEU A 44 -5.26 -10.39 20.60
N VAL A 45 -6.14 -11.03 19.83
CA VAL A 45 -5.90 -12.39 19.31
C VAL A 45 -5.28 -12.32 17.91
N ALA A 46 -4.49 -13.32 17.56
CA ALA A 46 -3.91 -13.46 16.22
C ALA A 46 -4.09 -14.90 15.75
N SER A 47 -4.53 -15.10 14.50
CA SER A 47 -4.48 -16.42 13.87
C SER A 47 -3.14 -16.63 13.18
N VAL A 48 -2.60 -17.85 13.25
CA VAL A 48 -1.28 -18.17 12.67
C VAL A 48 -1.39 -19.37 11.75
N GLY A 49 -0.80 -19.26 10.57
CA GLY A 49 -0.57 -20.39 9.66
C GLY A 49 0.93 -20.67 9.59
N LEU A 50 1.32 -21.92 9.79
CA LEU A 50 2.70 -22.38 9.72
C LEU A 50 2.79 -23.43 8.61
N ALA A 51 3.64 -23.20 7.61
CA ALA A 51 3.85 -24.11 6.49
C ALA A 51 5.25 -23.90 5.89
N SER A 52 5.63 -24.74 4.93
CA SER A 52 6.90 -24.66 4.20
C SER A 52 7.00 -23.48 3.21
N SER A 53 5.87 -22.86 2.85
CA SER A 53 5.83 -21.77 1.87
C SER A 53 4.85 -20.65 2.27
N LYS A 54 5.10 -19.44 1.74
CA LYS A 54 4.28 -18.25 2.05
C LYS A 54 2.82 -18.45 1.67
N LEU A 55 2.56 -18.98 0.47
CA LEU A 55 1.21 -19.26 0.00
C LEU A 55 0.44 -20.16 0.98
N VAL A 56 1.02 -21.30 1.34
CA VAL A 56 0.32 -22.30 2.19
C VAL A 56 0.13 -21.74 3.59
N ALA A 57 1.15 -21.05 4.14
CA ALA A 57 1.05 -20.39 5.44
C ALA A 57 -0.06 -19.31 5.45
N LYS A 58 -0.22 -18.54 4.36
CA LYS A 58 -1.31 -17.55 4.24
C LYS A 58 -2.69 -18.20 4.23
N ILE A 59 -2.84 -19.29 3.48
CA ILE A 59 -4.11 -20.02 3.41
C ILE A 59 -4.43 -20.65 4.78
N ALA A 60 -3.44 -21.31 5.39
CA ALA A 60 -3.56 -21.92 6.71
C ALA A 60 -3.97 -20.92 7.80
N SER A 61 -3.42 -19.69 7.78
CA SER A 61 -3.76 -18.67 8.78
C SER A 61 -5.20 -18.18 8.71
N ASP A 62 -5.87 -18.36 7.57
CA ASP A 62 -7.27 -17.98 7.33
C ASP A 62 -8.26 -19.11 7.66
N MET A 63 -7.81 -20.35 7.89
CA MET A 63 -8.68 -21.53 8.03
C MET A 63 -9.43 -21.58 9.37
N GLU A 64 -8.77 -21.23 10.46
CA GLU A 64 -9.30 -21.32 11.83
C GLU A 64 -9.41 -19.94 12.49
N LYS A 65 -9.77 -18.90 11.71
CA LYS A 65 -10.05 -17.58 12.30
C LYS A 65 -11.37 -17.61 13.10
N PRO A 66 -11.46 -16.93 14.26
CA PRO A 66 -10.40 -16.19 14.97
C PRO A 66 -9.57 -17.08 15.92
N ASP A 67 -8.38 -16.60 16.30
CA ASP A 67 -7.47 -17.24 17.28
C ASP A 67 -7.02 -18.69 16.97
N GLY A 68 -7.10 -19.13 15.72
CA GLY A 68 -6.60 -20.44 15.29
C GLY A 68 -5.07 -20.53 15.12
N LEU A 69 -4.56 -21.76 15.06
CA LEU A 69 -3.21 -22.07 14.66
C LEU A 69 -3.23 -23.33 13.80
N VAL A 70 -3.01 -23.15 12.49
CA VAL A 70 -2.94 -24.27 11.55
C VAL A 70 -1.50 -24.52 11.15
N TYR A 71 -1.04 -25.75 11.36
CA TYR A 71 0.27 -26.22 10.92
C TYR A 71 0.10 -27.20 9.77
N VAL A 72 0.71 -26.90 8.63
CA VAL A 72 0.78 -27.77 7.46
C VAL A 72 2.22 -28.29 7.37
N PRO A 73 2.47 -29.57 7.68
CA PRO A 73 3.79 -30.17 7.58
C PRO A 73 4.36 -30.12 6.16
N ALA A 74 5.69 -30.09 6.05
CA ALA A 74 6.36 -30.17 4.76
C ALA A 74 6.03 -31.50 4.06
N GLY A 75 5.58 -31.43 2.80
CA GLY A 75 5.13 -32.58 2.00
C GLY A 75 3.62 -32.85 2.07
N GLU A 76 2.87 -32.19 2.95
CA GLU A 76 1.40 -32.32 3.05
C GLU A 76 0.64 -31.19 2.35
N GLU A 77 1.34 -30.26 1.71
CA GLU A 77 0.75 -29.03 1.17
C GLU A 77 -0.28 -29.30 0.08
N GLU A 78 0.03 -30.18 -0.88
CA GLU A 78 -0.91 -30.51 -1.95
C GLU A 78 -2.19 -31.15 -1.38
N THR A 79 -2.05 -32.08 -0.43
CA THR A 79 -3.18 -32.74 0.23
C THR A 79 -4.04 -31.73 1.00
N PHE A 80 -3.40 -30.82 1.74
CA PHE A 80 -4.08 -29.75 2.47
C PHE A 80 -4.82 -28.79 1.54
N LEU A 81 -4.21 -28.41 0.41
CA LEU A 81 -4.79 -27.47 -0.54
C LEU A 81 -5.89 -28.09 -1.40
N ALA A 82 -5.74 -29.36 -1.80
CA ALA A 82 -6.60 -30.04 -2.78
C ALA A 82 -8.12 -29.86 -2.59
N PRO A 83 -8.69 -29.98 -1.37
CA PRO A 83 -10.14 -29.85 -1.16
C PRO A 83 -10.62 -28.39 -1.17
N LEU A 84 -9.73 -27.41 -1.07
CA LEU A 84 -10.11 -26.01 -0.95
C LEU A 84 -10.67 -25.47 -2.27
N PRO A 85 -11.68 -24.56 -2.22
CA PRO A 85 -12.20 -23.93 -3.41
C PRO A 85 -11.17 -22.96 -4.01
N VAL A 86 -11.22 -22.74 -5.33
CA VAL A 86 -10.23 -21.88 -6.05
C VAL A 86 -10.16 -20.45 -5.52
N GLU A 87 -11.22 -19.94 -4.90
CA GLU A 87 -11.23 -18.63 -4.24
C GLU A 87 -10.25 -18.50 -3.07
N ARG A 88 -9.82 -19.62 -2.47
CA ARG A 88 -8.84 -19.61 -1.38
C ARG A 88 -7.42 -19.35 -1.89
N MET A 89 -7.16 -19.51 -3.18
CA MET A 89 -5.85 -19.25 -3.75
C MET A 89 -5.49 -17.76 -3.62
N PHE A 90 -4.38 -17.47 -2.94
CA PHE A 90 -3.86 -16.12 -2.86
C PHE A 90 -3.49 -15.59 -4.25
N GLY A 91 -4.14 -14.51 -4.68
CA GLY A 91 -3.97 -13.93 -6.02
C GLY A 91 -5.02 -14.37 -7.05
N VAL A 92 -6.01 -15.20 -6.67
CA VAL A 92 -7.20 -15.46 -7.48
C VAL A 92 -8.34 -14.53 -7.04
N GLY A 93 -8.71 -13.60 -7.92
CA GLY A 93 -9.85 -12.71 -7.69
C GLY A 93 -11.18 -13.30 -8.17
N PRO A 94 -12.33 -12.64 -7.88
CA PRO A 94 -13.66 -13.15 -8.23
C PRO A 94 -13.85 -13.47 -9.72
N ALA A 95 -13.28 -12.66 -10.61
CA ALA A 95 -13.35 -12.89 -12.06
C ALA A 95 -12.60 -14.16 -12.49
N THR A 96 -11.40 -14.36 -11.97
CA THR A 96 -10.58 -15.56 -12.23
C THR A 96 -11.22 -16.81 -11.65
N ALA A 97 -11.72 -16.75 -10.42
CA ALA A 97 -12.43 -17.86 -9.79
C ALA A 97 -13.68 -18.26 -10.60
N LYS A 98 -14.46 -17.28 -11.09
CA LYS A 98 -15.62 -17.52 -11.95
C LYS A 98 -15.21 -18.20 -13.27
N ALA A 99 -14.13 -17.76 -13.91
CA ALA A 99 -13.63 -18.36 -15.14
C ALA A 99 -13.19 -19.81 -14.93
N LEU A 100 -12.44 -20.08 -13.86
CA LEU A 100 -12.00 -21.44 -13.47
C LEU A 100 -13.19 -22.36 -13.20
N LYS A 101 -14.18 -21.90 -12.41
CA LYS A 101 -15.39 -22.66 -12.13
C LYS A 101 -16.20 -22.98 -13.39
N LYS A 102 -16.33 -22.02 -14.31
CA LYS A 102 -17.00 -22.24 -15.61
C LYS A 102 -16.28 -23.29 -16.46
N ALA A 103 -14.96 -23.41 -16.30
CA ALA A 103 -14.13 -24.40 -16.98
C ALA A 103 -14.08 -25.77 -16.25
N GLY A 104 -14.89 -25.99 -15.21
CA GLY A 104 -14.91 -27.25 -14.47
C GLY A 104 -13.77 -27.40 -13.45
N ILE A 105 -13.16 -26.29 -13.03
CA ILE A 105 -12.04 -26.26 -12.06
C ILE A 105 -12.51 -25.56 -10.77
N PRO A 106 -13.30 -26.23 -9.90
CA PRO A 106 -13.86 -25.59 -8.71
C PRO A 106 -12.91 -25.58 -7.50
N THR A 107 -11.92 -26.48 -7.46
CA THR A 107 -11.00 -26.66 -6.32
C THR A 107 -9.54 -26.47 -6.70
N LEU A 108 -8.67 -26.26 -5.71
CA LEU A 108 -7.23 -26.21 -5.93
C LEU A 108 -6.70 -27.56 -6.44
N GLY A 109 -7.23 -28.69 -5.96
CA GLY A 109 -6.85 -30.00 -6.50
C GLY A 109 -7.20 -30.16 -7.98
N ALA A 110 -8.33 -29.61 -8.43
CA ALA A 110 -8.66 -29.57 -9.85
C ALA A 110 -7.71 -28.65 -10.64
N LEU A 111 -7.32 -27.51 -10.06
CA LEU A 111 -6.40 -26.55 -10.66
C LEU A 111 -4.97 -27.12 -10.80
N ALA A 112 -4.53 -27.88 -9.80
CA ALA A 112 -3.24 -28.57 -9.79
C ALA A 112 -3.10 -29.60 -10.92
N ARG A 113 -4.22 -30.28 -11.28
CA ARG A 113 -4.29 -31.32 -12.32
C ARG A 113 -4.76 -30.80 -13.69
N ALA A 114 -5.17 -29.55 -13.79
CA ALA A 114 -5.71 -29.00 -15.03
C ALA A 114 -4.63 -28.96 -16.13
N PRO A 115 -4.97 -29.29 -17.40
CA PRO A 115 -4.01 -29.26 -18.50
C PRO A 115 -3.41 -27.87 -18.71
N ALA A 116 -2.09 -27.79 -18.90
CA ALA A 116 -1.39 -26.52 -19.09
C ALA A 116 -1.96 -25.70 -20.26
N ALA A 117 -2.32 -26.35 -21.38
CA ALA A 117 -2.93 -25.69 -22.53
C ALA A 117 -4.28 -25.03 -22.19
N LEU A 118 -5.11 -25.67 -21.36
CA LEU A 118 -6.37 -25.10 -20.89
C LEU A 118 -6.11 -23.89 -20.00
N LEU A 119 -5.19 -24.01 -19.03
CA LEU A 119 -4.86 -22.92 -18.13
C LEU A 119 -4.24 -21.72 -18.86
N ARG A 120 -3.39 -21.96 -19.86
CA ARG A 120 -2.83 -20.91 -20.71
C ARG A 120 -3.90 -20.21 -21.53
N THR A 121 -4.88 -20.95 -22.04
CA THR A 121 -6.01 -20.37 -22.78
C THR A 121 -6.90 -19.52 -21.87
N LEU A 122 -7.14 -19.96 -20.63
CA LEU A 122 -8.01 -19.25 -19.70
C LEU A 122 -7.33 -18.04 -19.03
N LEU A 123 -6.05 -18.16 -18.67
CA LEU A 123 -5.36 -17.27 -17.74
C LEU A 123 -4.02 -16.73 -18.26
N GLY A 124 -3.61 -17.10 -19.48
CA GLY A 124 -2.29 -16.77 -20.01
C GLY A 124 -1.16 -17.45 -19.23
N GLU A 125 0.00 -16.79 -19.17
CA GLU A 125 1.20 -17.28 -18.47
C GLU A 125 0.96 -17.58 -16.97
N ARG A 126 0.01 -16.85 -16.37
CA ARG A 126 -0.34 -17.00 -14.95
C ARG A 126 -1.05 -18.32 -14.64
N GLY A 127 -1.57 -19.02 -15.65
CA GLY A 127 -2.21 -20.32 -15.48
C GLY A 127 -1.25 -21.37 -14.94
N GLU A 128 -0.02 -21.44 -15.48
CA GLU A 128 1.00 -22.38 -15.02
C GLU A 128 1.48 -22.07 -13.61
N GLU A 129 1.67 -20.78 -13.28
CA GLU A 129 2.02 -20.33 -11.94
C GLU A 129 0.95 -20.76 -10.92
N LEU A 130 -0.32 -20.54 -11.23
CA LEU A 130 -1.43 -20.92 -10.35
C LEU A 130 -1.58 -22.43 -10.19
N SER A 131 -1.25 -23.21 -11.22
CA SER A 131 -1.22 -24.69 -11.12
C SER A 131 -0.12 -25.17 -10.17
N ARG A 132 1.11 -24.62 -10.27
CA ARG A 132 2.21 -24.92 -9.33
C ARG A 132 1.83 -24.54 -7.90
N MET A 133 1.31 -23.33 -7.71
CA MET A 133 0.81 -22.86 -6.42
C MET A 133 -0.27 -23.76 -5.83
N ALA A 134 -1.15 -24.33 -6.66
CA ALA A 134 -2.18 -25.26 -6.21
C ALA A 134 -1.63 -26.62 -5.73
N ARG A 135 -0.39 -26.96 -6.09
CA ARG A 135 0.39 -28.08 -5.55
C ARG A 135 1.24 -27.70 -4.33
N GLY A 136 1.11 -26.46 -3.83
CA GLY A 136 1.91 -25.95 -2.72
C GLY A 136 3.29 -25.43 -3.12
N GLU A 137 3.64 -25.48 -4.40
CA GLU A 137 4.93 -25.03 -4.92
C GLU A 137 4.98 -23.49 -5.00
N ASP A 138 5.57 -22.85 -3.98
CA ASP A 138 5.80 -21.41 -3.94
C ASP A 138 7.26 -21.10 -3.55
N PRO A 139 8.15 -20.82 -4.52
CA PRO A 139 9.56 -20.58 -4.26
C PRO A 139 9.86 -19.16 -3.75
N ARG A 140 8.85 -18.30 -3.55
CA ARG A 140 9.06 -16.90 -3.17
C ARG A 140 9.55 -16.84 -1.72
N PRO A 141 10.74 -16.28 -1.43
CA PRO A 141 11.23 -16.14 -0.06
C PRO A 141 10.45 -15.05 0.69
N VAL A 142 10.55 -15.06 2.02
CA VAL A 142 10.16 -13.91 2.85
C VAL A 142 11.17 -12.79 2.61
N VAL A 143 10.68 -11.66 2.11
CA VAL A 143 11.50 -10.50 1.78
C VAL A 143 11.24 -9.42 2.83
N PRO A 144 12.22 -9.12 3.71
CA PRO A 144 12.09 -8.05 4.67
C PRO A 144 11.64 -6.74 4.01
N SER A 145 10.81 -5.99 4.73
CA SER A 145 10.20 -4.73 4.28
C SER A 145 11.12 -3.90 3.38
N ARG A 146 10.71 -3.70 2.14
CA ARG A 146 11.33 -2.74 1.21
C ARG A 146 10.72 -1.35 1.41
N LEU A 147 11.43 -0.32 0.96
CA LEU A 147 10.87 1.02 0.86
C LEU A 147 9.52 0.98 0.09
N PRO A 148 8.49 1.70 0.56
CA PRO A 148 7.22 1.79 -0.17
C PRO A 148 7.46 2.24 -1.62
N LYS A 149 6.73 1.66 -2.58
CA LYS A 149 6.89 2.02 -4.00
C LYS A 149 6.42 3.44 -4.33
N GLY A 150 5.56 4.00 -3.48
CA GLY A 150 5.02 5.34 -3.59
C GLY A 150 4.08 5.66 -2.45
N HIS A 151 3.76 6.96 -2.32
CA HIS A 151 2.81 7.49 -1.35
C HIS A 151 1.84 8.43 -2.06
N SER A 152 0.54 8.34 -1.76
CA SER A 152 -0.49 9.11 -2.45
C SER A 152 -1.65 9.50 -1.56
N ARG A 153 -2.33 10.58 -1.93
CA ARG A 153 -3.61 11.02 -1.37
C ARG A 153 -4.62 11.09 -2.51
N GLU A 154 -5.83 10.61 -2.26
CA GLU A 154 -6.94 10.73 -3.19
C GLU A 154 -8.25 11.04 -2.46
N ARG A 155 -9.13 11.77 -3.12
CA ARG A 155 -10.46 12.12 -2.62
C ARG A 155 -11.49 11.77 -3.68
N THR A 156 -12.48 10.97 -3.28
CA THR A 156 -13.74 10.84 -4.01
C THR A 156 -14.64 11.97 -3.55
N PHE A 157 -15.13 12.78 -4.48
CA PHE A 157 -15.97 13.92 -4.16
C PHE A 157 -17.44 13.48 -3.99
N PRO A 158 -18.19 14.13 -3.08
CA PRO A 158 -19.62 13.85 -2.90
C PRO A 158 -20.44 14.28 -4.11
N ARG A 159 -19.98 15.30 -4.85
CA ARG A 159 -20.55 15.76 -6.13
C ARG A 159 -19.44 15.85 -7.16
N ASP A 160 -19.79 15.60 -8.43
CA ASP A 160 -18.82 15.72 -9.52
C ASP A 160 -18.33 17.17 -9.66
N VAL A 161 -17.02 17.33 -9.87
CA VAL A 161 -16.35 18.63 -9.91
C VAL A 161 -15.99 18.98 -11.35
N GLU A 162 -16.40 20.17 -11.78
CA GLU A 162 -16.02 20.77 -13.07
C GLU A 162 -15.06 21.96 -12.89
N SER A 163 -15.03 22.56 -11.70
CA SER A 163 -14.20 23.73 -11.41
C SER A 163 -12.71 23.37 -11.38
N ARG A 164 -11.97 23.85 -12.38
CA ARG A 164 -10.50 23.76 -12.42
C ARG A 164 -9.87 24.34 -11.15
N ALA A 165 -10.27 25.53 -10.74
CA ALA A 165 -9.73 26.18 -9.54
C ALA A 165 -9.92 25.33 -8.27
N PHE A 166 -11.05 24.60 -8.16
CA PHE A 166 -11.26 23.66 -7.06
C PHE A 166 -10.29 22.48 -7.14
N LEU A 167 -10.12 21.87 -8.32
CA LEU A 167 -9.17 20.77 -8.52
C LEU A 167 -7.74 21.20 -8.18
N GLU A 168 -7.32 22.39 -8.60
CA GLU A 168 -5.99 22.94 -8.29
C GLU A 168 -5.80 23.11 -6.77
N ARG A 169 -6.79 23.63 -6.04
CA ARG A 169 -6.73 23.70 -4.56
C ARG A 169 -6.60 22.30 -3.93
N CYS A 170 -7.32 21.31 -4.44
CA CYS A 170 -7.18 19.93 -3.99
C CYS A 170 -5.77 19.39 -4.23
N LEU A 171 -5.16 19.69 -5.39
CA LEU A 171 -3.80 19.27 -5.70
C LEU A 171 -2.78 19.93 -4.78
N LEU A 172 -2.97 21.19 -4.42
CA LEU A 172 -2.12 21.88 -3.44
C LEU A 172 -2.21 21.21 -2.07
N GLU A 173 -3.44 20.91 -1.63
CA GLU A 173 -3.70 20.17 -0.39
C GLU A 173 -2.99 18.80 -0.42
N PHE A 174 -3.17 18.01 -1.48
CA PHE A 174 -2.54 16.70 -1.60
C PHE A 174 -1.02 16.78 -1.68
N ALA A 175 -0.47 17.76 -2.38
CA ALA A 175 0.97 17.95 -2.48
C ALA A 175 1.59 18.23 -1.10
N ASP A 176 0.98 19.11 -0.31
CA ASP A 176 1.41 19.40 1.06
C ASP A 176 1.34 18.15 1.96
N GLN A 177 0.23 17.42 1.92
CA GLN A 177 0.07 16.22 2.74
C GLN A 177 1.01 15.08 2.34
N VAL A 178 1.16 14.80 1.04
CA VAL A 178 2.06 13.76 0.53
C VAL A 178 3.50 14.11 0.88
N ALA A 179 3.91 15.36 0.68
CA ALA A 179 5.25 15.82 1.01
C ALA A 179 5.53 15.71 2.52
N TRP A 180 4.59 16.12 3.37
CA TRP A 180 4.71 16.00 4.83
C TRP A 180 4.83 14.55 5.29
N ASP A 181 3.99 13.66 4.78
CA ASP A 181 4.03 12.23 5.12
C ASP A 181 5.37 11.61 4.70
N LEU A 182 5.87 11.92 3.50
CA LEU A 182 7.15 11.43 3.01
C LEU A 182 8.32 11.91 3.87
N ARG A 183 8.34 13.19 4.25
CA ARG A 183 9.37 13.72 5.17
C ARG A 183 9.35 13.04 6.53
N ARG A 184 8.16 12.74 7.07
CA ARG A 184 8.02 11.98 8.32
C ARG A 184 8.54 10.56 8.21
N MET A 185 8.42 9.94 7.04
CA MET A 185 8.98 8.62 6.75
C MET A 185 10.48 8.68 6.40
N GLY A 186 11.08 9.87 6.33
CA GLY A 186 12.46 10.04 5.87
C GLY A 186 12.64 9.62 4.41
N LEU A 187 11.64 9.88 3.56
CA LEU A 187 11.63 9.49 2.15
C LEU A 187 11.49 10.71 1.23
N ALA A 188 12.05 10.58 0.03
CA ALA A 188 11.83 11.47 -1.11
C ALA A 188 11.46 10.62 -2.33
N GLY A 189 10.86 11.22 -3.36
CA GLY A 189 10.49 10.49 -4.58
C GLY A 189 10.62 11.34 -5.84
N ARG A 190 10.62 10.69 -7.00
CA ARG A 190 10.87 11.35 -8.29
C ARG A 190 9.69 11.30 -9.26
N VAL A 191 8.78 10.34 -9.12
CA VAL A 191 7.70 10.12 -10.10
C VAL A 191 6.39 10.67 -9.55
N VAL A 192 5.96 11.84 -10.03
CA VAL A 192 4.66 12.41 -9.70
C VAL A 192 3.59 11.71 -10.53
N ARG A 193 2.50 11.26 -9.90
CA ARG A 193 1.36 10.60 -10.56
C ARG A 193 0.07 11.34 -10.24
N LEU A 194 -0.65 11.73 -11.28
CA LEU A 194 -1.99 12.27 -11.22
C LEU A 194 -3.00 11.20 -11.64
N LYS A 195 -4.03 11.01 -10.83
CA LYS A 195 -5.15 10.10 -11.09
C LYS A 195 -6.45 10.92 -11.10
N VAL A 196 -7.22 10.78 -12.17
CA VAL A 196 -8.53 11.40 -12.32
C VAL A 196 -9.52 10.29 -12.65
N ARG A 197 -10.61 10.17 -11.91
CA ARG A 197 -11.74 9.31 -12.30
C ARG A 197 -12.96 10.18 -12.58
N THR A 198 -13.56 9.94 -13.73
CA THR A 198 -14.70 10.71 -14.23
C THR A 198 -16.01 10.16 -13.67
N ARG A 199 -17.12 10.90 -13.85
CA ARG A 199 -18.48 10.45 -13.50
C ARG A 199 -18.88 9.10 -14.10
N ARG A 200 -18.33 8.73 -15.26
CA ARG A 200 -18.56 7.41 -15.92
C ARG A 200 -17.60 6.33 -15.42
N PHE A 201 -16.96 6.52 -14.26
CA PHE A 201 -15.97 5.62 -13.65
C PHE A 201 -14.73 5.30 -14.51
N ARG A 202 -14.51 6.06 -15.59
CA ARG A 202 -13.28 5.98 -16.40
C ARG A 202 -12.13 6.58 -15.62
N THR A 203 -11.06 5.82 -15.43
CA THR A 203 -9.83 6.27 -14.76
C THR A 203 -8.81 6.73 -15.80
N LEU A 204 -8.32 7.96 -15.64
CA LEU A 204 -7.23 8.57 -16.40
C LEU A 204 -6.03 8.74 -15.46
N THR A 205 -4.85 8.31 -15.92
CA THR A 205 -3.61 8.46 -15.16
C THR A 205 -2.55 9.15 -16.03
N ARG A 206 -1.85 10.10 -15.44
CA ARG A 206 -0.66 10.74 -16.02
C ARG A 206 0.47 10.74 -15.01
N SER A 207 1.69 10.72 -15.49
CA SER A 207 2.87 10.72 -14.63
C SER A 207 4.00 11.52 -15.24
N ARG A 208 4.80 12.17 -14.37
CA ARG A 208 6.03 12.86 -14.75
C ARG A 208 7.15 12.44 -13.80
N THR A 209 8.31 12.14 -14.38
CA THR A 209 9.54 11.96 -13.60
C THR A 209 10.23 13.31 -13.46
N LEU A 210 10.47 13.74 -12.23
CA LEU A 210 11.23 14.94 -11.90
C LEU A 210 12.73 14.68 -12.10
N PRO A 211 13.52 15.71 -12.47
CA PRO A 211 14.97 15.59 -12.61
C PRO A 211 15.65 15.13 -11.32
N GLU A 212 15.14 15.58 -10.17
CA GLU A 212 15.64 15.25 -8.85
C GLU A 212 14.51 14.74 -7.95
N PRO A 213 14.81 13.79 -7.05
CA PRO A 213 13.87 13.41 -6.01
C PRO A 213 13.55 14.58 -5.08
N THR A 214 12.30 14.66 -4.68
CA THR A 214 11.82 15.72 -3.82
C THR A 214 10.89 15.17 -2.75
N ASP A 215 10.86 15.88 -1.65
CA ASP A 215 9.97 15.73 -0.52
C ASP A 215 9.28 17.07 -0.22
N LEU A 216 9.27 17.99 -1.20
CA LEU A 216 8.76 19.36 -1.08
C LEU A 216 7.39 19.51 -1.79
N PRO A 217 6.46 20.28 -1.21
CA PRO A 217 5.14 20.47 -1.80
C PRO A 217 5.17 21.25 -3.12
N GLY A 218 6.05 22.24 -3.26
CA GLY A 218 6.12 23.10 -4.45
C GLY A 218 6.34 22.32 -5.75
N PRO A 219 7.44 21.53 -5.88
CA PRO A 219 7.70 20.73 -7.06
C PRO A 219 6.61 19.70 -7.37
N LEU A 220 6.00 19.09 -6.34
CA LEU A 220 4.86 18.17 -6.50
C LEU A 220 3.65 18.88 -7.08
N TYR A 221 3.31 20.04 -6.53
CA TYR A 221 2.16 20.83 -6.96
C TYR A 221 2.33 21.32 -8.39
N GLN A 222 3.49 21.87 -8.74
CA GLN A 222 3.77 22.33 -10.11
C GLN A 222 3.66 21.19 -11.12
N ALA A 223 4.25 20.03 -10.82
CA ALA A 223 4.11 18.85 -11.67
C ALA A 223 2.64 18.40 -11.81
N ALA A 224 1.87 18.48 -10.72
CA ALA A 224 0.46 18.10 -10.73
C ALA A 224 -0.38 19.05 -11.62
N LEU A 225 -0.10 20.35 -11.61
CA LEU A 225 -0.75 21.33 -12.48
C LEU A 225 -0.48 21.03 -13.95
N GLU A 226 0.77 20.80 -14.34
CA GLU A 226 1.12 20.47 -15.72
C GLU A 226 0.47 19.14 -16.18
N LEU A 227 0.41 18.14 -15.30
CA LEU A 227 -0.27 16.87 -15.59
C LEU A 227 -1.78 17.05 -15.73
N LEU A 228 -2.37 17.97 -14.97
CA LEU A 228 -3.79 18.32 -15.08
C LEU A 228 -4.07 19.04 -16.41
N GLU A 229 -3.21 20.00 -16.80
CA GLU A 229 -3.33 20.69 -18.09
C GLU A 229 -3.30 19.72 -19.27
N GLY A 230 -2.39 18.75 -19.26
CA GLY A 230 -2.29 17.72 -20.30
C GLY A 230 -3.48 16.74 -20.36
N LEU A 231 -4.44 16.84 -19.44
CA LEU A 231 -5.69 16.09 -19.45
C LEU A 231 -6.90 16.92 -19.88
N LEU A 232 -6.77 18.24 -19.94
CA LEU A 232 -7.88 19.12 -20.31
C LEU A 232 -8.17 19.05 -21.82
N PRO A 233 -9.45 19.22 -22.23
CA PRO A 233 -10.64 19.38 -21.37
C PRO A 233 -11.04 18.06 -20.69
N LEU A 234 -11.43 18.15 -19.41
CA LEU A 234 -11.88 17.01 -18.62
C LEU A 234 -13.40 16.99 -18.47
N PRO A 235 -14.06 15.82 -18.56
CA PRO A 235 -15.44 15.68 -18.11
C PRO A 235 -15.52 15.82 -16.58
N PRO A 236 -16.73 15.97 -16.00
CA PRO A 236 -16.91 16.11 -14.55
C PRO A 236 -16.16 15.03 -13.76
N VAL A 237 -15.38 15.48 -12.78
CA VAL A 237 -14.44 14.66 -12.01
C VAL A 237 -15.11 14.14 -10.74
N ARG A 238 -15.12 12.81 -10.58
CA ARG A 238 -15.63 12.12 -9.38
C ARG A 238 -14.54 11.90 -8.33
N LEU A 239 -13.30 11.66 -8.76
CA LEU A 239 -12.18 11.43 -7.86
C LEU A 239 -10.91 12.06 -8.44
N LEU A 240 -10.14 12.69 -7.57
CA LEU A 240 -8.83 13.24 -7.84
C LEU A 240 -7.81 12.62 -6.88
N GLY A 241 -6.65 12.23 -7.40
CA GLY A 241 -5.56 11.69 -6.61
C GLY A 241 -4.20 12.18 -7.09
N LEU A 242 -3.31 12.45 -6.14
CA LEU A 242 -1.92 12.83 -6.37
C LEU A 242 -1.01 11.93 -5.55
N GLY A 243 0.07 11.47 -6.17
CA GLY A 243 1.07 10.67 -5.48
C GLY A 243 2.47 10.88 -5.99
N LEU A 244 3.43 10.43 -5.19
CA LEU A 244 4.84 10.41 -5.52
C LEU A 244 5.37 8.99 -5.42
N GLY A 245 6.14 8.55 -6.40
CA GLY A 245 6.73 7.22 -6.47
C GLY A 245 8.21 7.24 -6.83
N GLY A 246 8.81 6.05 -6.93
CA GLY A 246 10.26 5.92 -7.04
C GLY A 246 10.92 6.46 -5.77
N LEU A 247 10.43 5.99 -4.62
CA LEU A 247 10.85 6.48 -3.32
C LEU A 247 12.26 5.98 -2.97
N LEU A 248 12.99 6.81 -2.26
CA LEU A 248 14.33 6.58 -1.77
C LEU A 248 14.54 7.27 -0.42
N PRO A 249 15.53 6.86 0.38
CA PRO A 249 15.83 7.52 1.64
C PRO A 249 16.12 9.01 1.41
N GLY A 250 15.32 9.85 2.05
CA GLY A 250 15.46 11.30 2.05
C GLY A 250 16.67 11.73 2.88
N GLY A 251 17.13 12.97 2.66
CA GLY A 251 18.20 13.55 3.47
C GLY A 251 19.62 13.09 3.11
N THR A 252 19.82 12.34 2.02
CA THR A 252 21.17 12.21 1.43
C THR A 252 21.53 13.51 0.73
N PRO A 253 22.51 14.30 1.22
CA PRO A 253 23.09 15.38 0.43
C PRO A 253 23.69 14.70 -0.80
N ARG A 254 23.27 15.10 -1.99
CA ARG A 254 23.82 14.56 -3.23
C ARG A 254 24.89 15.50 -3.75
N GLU A 255 25.83 14.98 -4.53
CA GLU A 255 26.95 15.71 -5.12
C GLU A 255 26.54 16.92 -6.01
N GLY A 256 25.24 17.20 -6.18
CA GLY A 256 24.69 18.42 -6.78
C GLY A 256 24.20 19.49 -5.77
N ASP A 257 24.27 19.24 -4.46
CA ASP A 257 23.82 20.19 -3.42
C ASP A 257 24.71 21.43 -3.30
N LEU A 258 25.95 21.38 -3.81
CA LEU A 258 26.85 22.53 -3.83
C LEU A 258 26.36 23.69 -4.70
N PHE A 259 25.43 23.44 -5.63
CA PHE A 259 24.88 24.45 -6.56
C PHE A 259 23.35 24.55 -6.47
N GLN A 260 22.74 24.26 -5.31
CA GLN A 260 21.31 24.48 -5.15
C GLN A 260 20.97 25.96 -5.43
N ALA A 261 19.98 26.19 -6.30
CA ALA A 261 19.39 27.51 -6.45
C ALA A 261 18.95 28.02 -5.06
N PRO A 262 19.32 29.26 -4.65
CA PRO A 262 19.05 29.80 -3.30
C PRO A 262 17.60 29.66 -2.82
N GLY A 263 16.65 29.59 -3.75
CA GLY A 263 15.23 29.38 -3.46
C GLY A 263 14.89 28.01 -2.84
N ARG A 264 15.58 26.92 -3.23
CA ARG A 264 15.26 25.57 -2.72
C ARG A 264 15.71 25.37 -1.28
N GLU A 265 16.87 25.89 -0.91
CA GLU A 265 17.35 25.78 0.47
C GLU A 265 16.43 26.57 1.41
N ARG A 266 15.99 27.77 1.00
CA ARG A 266 15.00 28.56 1.72
C ARG A 266 13.67 27.83 1.87
N GLU A 267 13.17 27.19 0.80
CA GLU A 267 11.95 26.37 0.84
C GLU A 267 12.10 25.19 1.81
N ARG A 268 13.24 24.49 1.79
CA ARG A 268 13.52 23.39 2.73
C ARG A 268 13.52 23.86 4.18
N ARG A 269 14.16 25.00 4.49
CA ARG A 269 14.18 25.59 5.84
C ARG A 269 12.77 25.96 6.30
N LEU A 270 11.99 26.61 5.44
CA LEU A 270 10.60 26.98 5.71
C LEU A 270 9.76 25.73 6.03
N VAL A 271 9.82 24.72 5.17
CA VAL A 271 9.05 23.48 5.30
C VAL A 271 9.42 22.73 6.59
N ARG A 272 10.71 22.68 6.96
CA ARG A 272 11.15 22.10 8.23
C ARG A 272 10.59 22.85 9.44
N GLY A 273 10.50 24.18 9.36
CA GLY A 273 9.85 25.00 10.39
C GLY A 273 8.36 24.69 10.53
N ILE A 274 7.64 24.61 9.40
CA ILE A 274 6.22 24.21 9.37
C ILE A 274 6.03 22.81 9.97
N ASP A 275 6.90 21.86 9.63
CA ASP A 275 6.85 20.50 10.16
C ASP A 275 7.05 20.46 11.68
N ALA A 276 7.95 21.27 12.22
CA ALA A 276 8.18 21.36 13.66
C ALA A 276 6.92 21.85 14.39
N ILE A 277 6.23 22.85 13.83
CA ILE A 277 4.97 23.37 14.37
C ILE A 277 3.88 22.30 14.29
N ARG A 278 3.72 21.63 13.14
CA ARG A 278 2.73 20.55 12.96
C ARG A 278 2.97 19.35 13.86
N ARG A 279 4.23 19.03 14.20
CA ARG A 279 4.55 17.98 15.17
C ARG A 279 4.10 18.32 16.58
N LYS A 280 4.18 19.60 16.97
CA LYS A 280 3.83 20.06 18.31
C LYS A 280 2.32 20.30 18.47
N TRP A 281 1.66 20.81 17.44
CA TRP A 281 0.28 21.34 17.53
C TRP A 281 -0.71 20.62 16.60
N GLY A 282 -0.28 19.58 15.90
CA GLY A 282 -1.13 18.82 14.99
C GLY A 282 -1.10 19.32 13.54
N LYS A 283 -1.63 18.47 12.64
CA LYS A 283 -1.53 18.66 11.17
C LYS A 283 -2.21 19.95 10.67
N GLY A 284 -3.28 20.39 11.35
CA GLY A 284 -4.04 21.60 11.01
C GLY A 284 -3.44 22.91 11.52
N ALA A 285 -2.36 22.87 12.32
CA ALA A 285 -1.83 24.07 12.98
C ALA A 285 -1.31 25.14 12.01
N ILE A 286 -0.83 24.73 10.83
CA ILE A 286 -0.44 25.62 9.74
C ILE A 286 -0.88 25.00 8.43
N LEU A 287 -1.56 25.79 7.60
CA LEU A 287 -1.99 25.43 6.25
C LEU A 287 -1.44 26.45 5.24
N PRO A 288 -1.16 26.04 4.00
CA PRO A 288 -0.92 26.99 2.91
C PRO A 288 -2.07 28.01 2.83
N GLY A 289 -1.77 29.30 2.79
CA GLY A 289 -2.79 30.36 2.86
C GLY A 289 -3.88 30.27 1.79
N ARG A 290 -3.57 29.69 0.61
CA ARG A 290 -4.55 29.44 -0.47
C ARG A 290 -5.60 28.36 -0.12
N LEU A 291 -5.39 27.60 0.95
CA LEU A 291 -6.34 26.60 1.45
C LEU A 291 -7.26 27.16 2.54
N LEU A 292 -7.00 28.36 3.06
CA LEU A 292 -7.91 29.02 3.99
C LEU A 292 -9.09 29.56 3.19
N GLN A 293 -10.31 29.17 3.56
CA GLN A 293 -11.50 29.87 3.09
C GLN A 293 -11.55 31.23 3.79
N PRO A 294 -11.88 32.33 3.09
CA PRO A 294 -12.24 33.56 3.76
C PRO A 294 -13.58 33.30 4.49
N GLY A 295 -13.55 33.05 5.80
CA GLY A 295 -14.77 33.03 6.63
C GLY A 295 -14.90 32.02 7.77
N GLU A 296 -14.06 30.98 7.89
CA GLU A 296 -14.24 29.96 8.97
C GLU A 296 -13.44 30.26 10.25
N GLY A 297 -13.16 31.55 10.53
CA GLY A 297 -12.33 31.98 11.66
C GLY A 297 -13.08 32.62 12.84
N GLU A 298 -14.41 32.81 12.76
CA GLU A 298 -15.15 33.62 13.73
C GLU A 298 -16.30 32.91 14.47
N GLU A 299 -16.61 31.64 14.22
CA GLU A 299 -17.78 30.97 14.85
C GLU A 299 -17.51 30.11 16.11
N GLU A 300 -16.29 30.09 16.68
CA GLU A 300 -16.03 29.44 18.00
C GLU A 300 -15.62 30.44 19.10
N ARG A 301 -16.21 31.64 19.11
CA ARG A 301 -16.15 32.55 20.27
C ARG A 301 -17.53 33.12 20.61
N GLY A 302 -18.32 32.29 21.29
CA GLY A 302 -19.55 32.63 22.00
C GLY A 302 -20.12 31.31 22.53
N GLU A 303 -20.55 31.12 23.77
CA GLU A 303 -20.85 31.99 24.90
C GLU A 303 -20.70 31.07 26.13
N ASP A 304 -20.02 31.53 27.20
CA ASP A 304 -20.23 30.94 28.54
C ASP A 304 -21.24 31.86 29.25
N PRO A 305 -22.44 31.38 29.60
CA PRO A 305 -23.29 32.07 30.55
C PRO A 305 -22.90 31.67 31.98
N GLU A 306 -22.78 32.69 32.84
CA GLU A 306 -22.74 32.59 34.31
C GLU A 306 -23.97 31.88 34.89
#